data_AF-A0A3D2RNX2-F1
#
_entry.id   AF-A0A3D2RNX2-F1
#
_cell.length_a   1.000
_cell.length_b   1.000
_cell.length_c   1.000
_cell.angle_alpha   90.00
_cell.angle_beta   90.00
_cell.angle_gamma   90.00
#
_symmetry.space_group_name_H-M   'P 1'
#
loop_
_entity.id
_entity.type
_entity.pdbx_description
1 polymer ?
#
loop_
_entity_poly.entity_id
_entity_poly.type
_entity_poly.pdbx_seq_one_letter_code
_entity_poly.pdbx_strand_id
1 'polypeptide(L)'
;MKRWALLVLVGLALLVDNSAAEPPAGVVLYFKSGGEIYLLLAEHTRGERGWAAFGGGGREGETLAETAAHKGEEESRGYYKRSYVRERIGDQKPVMDGEFAAYFAEVDFAPAQAVTNHTPPENTDAYNERSTFAWIPYSSLAPHLQSDIERGKTYEIDPAYLPQGSRATHYWRAWLSNMRKAVVANSLPW
;
A
#
# COMPACT_ATOMS: atom_id res chain seq x y z
N MET A 1 17.02 43.24 -54.50
CA MET A 1 15.82 43.18 -53.63
C MET A 1 14.86 42.12 -54.16
N LYS A 2 14.70 40.99 -53.45
CA LYS A 2 13.45 40.20 -53.26
C LYS A 2 13.77 38.82 -52.63
N ARG A 3 13.39 38.70 -51.35
CA ARG A 3 12.86 37.55 -50.57
C ARG A 3 13.34 36.13 -50.95
N TRP A 4 14.17 35.48 -50.11
CA TRP A 4 13.82 34.58 -48.99
C TRP A 4 13.26 33.21 -49.43
N ALA A 5 14.00 32.15 -49.11
CA ALA A 5 13.45 30.86 -48.65
C ALA A 5 14.57 30.07 -47.94
N LEU A 6 14.60 30.18 -46.61
CA LEU A 6 15.34 29.32 -45.69
C LEU A 6 14.46 28.08 -45.48
N LEU A 7 14.89 26.89 -45.92
CA LEU A 7 14.22 25.63 -45.59
C LEU A 7 14.89 25.05 -44.34
N VAL A 8 14.25 25.28 -43.19
CA VAL A 8 14.54 24.61 -41.92
C VAL A 8 13.79 23.28 -41.94
N LEU A 9 14.51 22.16 -42.05
CA LEU A 9 13.96 20.85 -41.72
C LEU A 9 13.88 20.75 -40.19
N VAL A 10 12.70 20.99 -39.62
CA VAL A 10 12.40 20.62 -38.24
C VAL A 10 12.08 19.13 -38.22
N GLY A 11 12.93 18.35 -37.55
CA GLY A 11 12.70 16.94 -37.27
C GLY A 11 11.57 16.76 -36.26
N LEU A 12 10.62 15.89 -36.58
CA LEU A 12 9.62 15.39 -35.64
C LEU A 12 9.97 13.93 -35.32
N ALA A 13 10.83 13.73 -34.32
CA ALA A 13 11.01 12.43 -33.72
C ALA A 13 9.77 12.18 -32.83
N LEU A 14 8.87 11.32 -33.30
CA LEU A 14 7.77 10.78 -32.50
C LEU A 14 8.40 9.92 -31.40
N LEU A 15 8.57 10.48 -30.21
CA LEU A 15 8.75 9.70 -29.00
C LEU A 15 7.42 9.01 -28.74
N VAL A 16 7.35 7.73 -29.10
CA VAL A 16 6.31 6.84 -28.62
C VAL A 16 6.66 6.54 -27.17
N ASP A 17 6.05 7.26 -26.24
CA ASP A 17 6.12 6.93 -24.82
C ASP A 17 5.46 5.55 -24.64
N ASN A 18 6.28 4.50 -24.59
CA ASN A 18 5.86 3.20 -24.07
C ASN A 18 5.69 3.36 -22.57
N SER A 19 4.52 3.81 -22.14
CA SER A 19 4.18 4.06 -20.73
C SER A 19 3.95 2.76 -19.97
N ALA A 20 4.96 1.89 -19.86
CA ALA A 20 4.87 0.67 -19.06
C ALA A 20 4.43 1.00 -17.62
N ALA A 21 3.66 0.11 -16.99
CA ALA A 21 3.28 0.27 -15.58
C ALA A 21 4.55 0.39 -14.72
N GLU A 22 4.55 1.36 -13.79
CA GLU A 22 5.64 1.46 -12.82
C GLU A 22 5.67 0.21 -11.91
N PRO A 23 6.81 -0.03 -11.22
CA PRO A 23 6.95 -1.13 -10.26
C PRO A 23 5.81 -1.21 -9.22
N PRO A 24 5.58 -2.37 -8.58
CA PRO A 24 4.49 -2.54 -7.63
C PRO A 24 4.63 -1.57 -6.44
N ALA A 25 3.50 -1.09 -5.94
CA ALA A 25 3.46 -0.15 -4.82
C ALA A 25 2.32 -0.48 -3.86
N GLY A 26 2.41 0.06 -2.65
CA GLY A 26 1.41 -0.12 -1.61
C GLY A 26 1.40 0.98 -0.58
N VAL A 27 0.39 0.94 0.27
CA VAL A 27 0.16 1.95 1.30
C VAL A 27 -0.19 1.30 2.63
N VAL A 28 0.43 1.81 3.69
CA VAL A 28 0.04 1.54 5.07
C VAL A 28 -0.91 2.65 5.51
N LEU A 29 -2.20 2.32 5.61
CA LEU A 29 -3.19 3.23 6.19
C LEU A 29 -3.06 3.17 7.71
N TYR A 30 -2.92 4.32 8.35
CA TYR A 30 -2.76 4.40 9.80
C TYR A 30 -3.57 5.55 10.40
N PHE A 31 -3.86 5.47 11.70
CA PHE A 31 -4.33 6.63 12.47
C PHE A 31 -3.60 6.72 13.81
N LYS A 32 -3.57 7.92 14.39
CA LYS A 32 -2.96 8.18 15.70
C LYS A 32 -4.04 8.34 16.76
N SER A 33 -3.89 7.68 17.92
CA SER A 33 -4.79 7.87 19.07
C SER A 33 -4.09 7.52 20.36
N GLY A 34 -4.23 8.36 21.39
CA GLY A 34 -3.67 8.09 22.72
C GLY A 34 -2.14 7.94 22.77
N GLY A 35 -1.42 8.54 21.82
CA GLY A 35 0.04 8.37 21.69
C GLY A 35 0.46 7.07 21.00
N GLU A 36 -0.48 6.27 20.51
CA GLU A 36 -0.26 5.04 19.76
C GLU A 36 -0.59 5.23 18.27
N ILE A 37 0.06 4.42 17.44
CA ILE A 37 -0.22 4.32 16.00
C ILE A 37 -0.95 3.01 15.75
N TYR A 38 -2.06 3.08 15.02
CA TYR A 38 -2.83 1.92 14.64
C TYR A 38 -2.77 1.74 13.13
N LEU A 39 -2.42 0.55 12.69
CA LEU A 39 -2.28 0.19 11.27
C LEU A 39 -3.50 -0.60 10.83
N LEU A 40 -4.12 -0.22 9.71
CA LEU A 40 -5.19 -1.03 9.12
C LEU A 40 -4.57 -2.18 8.36
N LEU A 41 -4.73 -3.38 8.90
CA LEU A 41 -4.27 -4.60 8.27
C LEU A 41 -5.47 -5.47 7.89
N ALA A 42 -5.27 -6.29 6.86
CA ALA A 42 -6.29 -7.21 6.41
C ALA A 42 -5.77 -8.61 6.12
N GLU A 43 -6.58 -9.60 6.48
CA GLU A 43 -6.34 -10.99 6.14
C GLU A 43 -6.50 -11.20 4.63
N HIS A 44 -5.54 -11.88 4.02
CA HIS A 44 -5.63 -12.26 2.62
C HIS A 44 -6.67 -13.38 2.40
N THR A 45 -7.54 -13.24 1.40
CA THR A 45 -8.59 -14.24 1.11
C THR A 45 -8.04 -15.58 0.62
N ARG A 46 -6.88 -15.57 -0.04
CA ARG A 46 -6.27 -16.74 -0.68
C ARG A 46 -4.84 -16.96 -0.18
N GLY A 47 -4.52 -18.21 0.19
CA GLY A 47 -3.18 -18.68 0.51
C GLY A 47 -2.69 -18.36 1.93
N GLU A 48 -1.44 -18.72 2.20
CA GLU A 48 -0.80 -18.65 3.52
C GLU A 48 -0.18 -17.27 3.83
N ARG A 49 -0.57 -16.24 3.07
CA ARG A 49 0.08 -14.92 3.12
C ARG A 49 -0.20 -14.18 4.44
N GLY A 50 -1.22 -14.54 5.21
CA GLY A 50 -1.48 -13.92 6.51
C GLY A 50 -2.06 -12.50 6.39
N TRP A 51 -1.71 -11.63 7.34
CA TRP A 51 -2.20 -10.25 7.45
C TRP A 51 -1.18 -9.22 6.98
N ALA A 52 -1.62 -8.22 6.22
CA ALA A 52 -0.75 -7.14 5.75
C ALA A 52 -1.54 -5.86 5.48
N ALA A 53 -0.83 -4.77 5.22
CA ALA A 53 -1.40 -3.61 4.56
C ALA A 53 -1.57 -3.87 3.04
N PHE A 54 -1.92 -2.82 2.30
CA PHE A 54 -2.42 -2.91 0.93
C PHE A 54 -1.33 -2.67 -0.10
N GLY A 55 -1.34 -3.39 -1.22
CA GLY A 55 -0.34 -3.18 -2.27
C GLY A 55 -0.30 -4.27 -3.33
N GLY A 56 0.19 -3.91 -4.50
CA GLY A 56 0.21 -4.77 -5.67
C GLY A 56 0.79 -4.07 -6.90
N GLY A 57 0.59 -4.68 -8.08
CA GLY A 57 1.05 -4.12 -9.35
C GLY A 57 0.24 -2.89 -9.77
N GLY A 58 0.92 -1.95 -10.43
CA GLY A 58 0.29 -0.77 -11.03
C GLY A 58 -0.38 -1.05 -12.37
N ARG A 59 -1.14 -0.06 -12.84
CA ARG A 59 -1.68 -0.02 -14.20
C ARG A 59 -0.78 0.80 -15.12
N GLU A 60 -0.97 0.62 -16.43
CA GLU A 60 -0.25 1.40 -17.45
C GLU A 60 -0.42 2.90 -17.22
N GLY A 61 0.70 3.63 -17.15
CA GLY A 61 0.73 5.08 -16.91
C GLY A 61 0.49 5.54 -15.47
N GLU A 62 0.31 4.65 -14.49
CA GLU A 62 0.27 5.05 -13.08
C GLU A 62 1.68 5.31 -12.52
N THR A 63 1.80 6.37 -11.73
CA THR A 63 2.94 6.58 -10.84
C THR A 63 2.87 5.66 -9.61
N LEU A 64 3.99 5.42 -8.92
CA LEU A 64 4.05 4.64 -7.68
C LEU A 64 3.02 5.11 -6.62
N ALA A 65 2.86 6.43 -6.47
CA ALA A 65 1.89 6.99 -5.52
C ALA A 65 0.43 6.76 -5.94
N GLU A 66 0.16 6.79 -7.24
CA GLU A 66 -1.17 6.47 -7.79
C GLU A 66 -1.48 4.99 -7.63
N THR A 67 -0.52 4.11 -7.94
CA THR A 67 -0.65 2.67 -7.70
C THR A 67 -0.88 2.39 -6.21
N ALA A 68 -0.12 2.99 -5.30
CA ALA A 68 -0.32 2.80 -3.86
C ALA A 68 -1.73 3.25 -3.41
N ALA A 69 -2.20 4.40 -3.90
CA ALA A 69 -3.55 4.90 -3.59
C ALA A 69 -4.66 4.03 -4.19
N HIS A 70 -4.45 3.56 -5.42
CA HIS A 70 -5.36 2.66 -6.11
C HIS A 70 -5.46 1.30 -5.40
N LYS A 71 -4.34 0.70 -5.01
CA LYS A 71 -4.33 -0.54 -4.22
C LYS A 71 -4.94 -0.35 -2.83
N GLY A 72 -4.72 0.80 -2.19
CA GLY A 72 -5.39 1.16 -0.94
C GLY A 72 -6.91 1.22 -1.10
N GLU A 73 -7.42 1.77 -2.21
CA GLU A 73 -8.84 1.75 -2.54
C GLU A 73 -9.36 0.34 -2.77
N GLU A 74 -8.74 -0.43 -3.68
CA GLU A 74 -9.19 -1.79 -4.01
C GLU A 74 -9.25 -2.68 -2.77
N GLU A 75 -8.15 -2.78 -2.04
CA GLU A 75 -8.02 -3.74 -0.95
C GLU A 75 -8.68 -3.27 0.35
N SER A 76 -9.07 -1.99 0.47
CA SER A 76 -10.00 -1.51 1.50
C SER A 76 -11.47 -1.62 1.07
N ARG A 77 -11.75 -2.39 0.02
CA ARG A 77 -13.10 -2.62 -0.54
C ARG A 77 -13.74 -1.34 -1.08
N GLY A 78 -12.95 -0.32 -1.37
CA GLY A 78 -13.39 1.00 -1.80
C GLY A 78 -13.84 1.92 -0.67
N TYR A 79 -13.62 1.55 0.61
CA TYR A 79 -14.03 2.35 1.76
C TYR A 79 -13.23 3.64 1.81
N TYR A 80 -11.89 3.52 1.77
CA TYR A 80 -11.01 4.65 1.57
C TYR A 80 -10.87 4.91 0.07
N LYS A 81 -11.39 6.04 -0.40
CA LYS A 81 -11.35 6.40 -1.83
C LYS A 81 -9.93 6.67 -2.29
N ARG A 82 -9.62 6.34 -3.54
CA ARG A 82 -8.28 6.57 -4.12
C ARG A 82 -7.84 8.02 -4.01
N SER A 83 -8.72 8.97 -4.34
CA SER A 83 -8.41 10.39 -4.24
C SER A 83 -8.02 10.80 -2.82
N TYR A 84 -8.76 10.30 -1.82
CA TYR A 84 -8.48 10.52 -0.42
C TYR A 84 -7.12 9.93 -0.01
N VAL A 85 -6.84 8.67 -0.37
CA VAL A 85 -5.55 8.04 -0.06
C VAL A 85 -4.40 8.78 -0.77
N ARG A 86 -4.58 9.16 -2.03
CA ARG A 86 -3.57 9.90 -2.82
C ARG A 86 -3.25 11.27 -2.22
N GLU A 87 -4.26 11.98 -1.72
CA GLU A 87 -4.10 13.24 -1.00
C GLU A 87 -3.28 13.03 0.28
N ARG A 88 -3.59 11.99 1.06
CA ARG A 88 -2.87 11.66 2.30
C ARG A 88 -1.43 11.17 2.06
N ILE A 89 -1.15 10.58 0.90
CA ILE A 89 0.22 10.27 0.46
C ILE A 89 0.99 11.57 0.13
N GLY A 90 0.34 12.55 -0.50
CA GLY A 90 0.96 13.84 -0.85
C GLY A 90 2.22 13.68 -1.72
N ASP A 91 3.29 14.38 -1.34
CA ASP A 91 4.60 14.35 -2.02
C ASP A 91 5.62 13.44 -1.31
N GLN A 92 5.13 12.48 -0.50
CA GLN A 92 6.03 11.52 0.16
C GLN A 92 6.94 10.82 -0.86
N LYS A 93 8.19 10.61 -0.45
CA LYS A 93 9.07 9.66 -1.15
C LYS A 93 8.79 8.26 -0.57
N PRO A 94 8.60 7.23 -1.40
CA PRO A 94 8.35 5.89 -0.90
C PRO A 94 9.59 5.30 -0.24
N VAL A 95 9.37 4.38 0.68
CA VAL A 95 10.40 3.44 1.11
C VAL A 95 10.47 2.30 0.10
N MET A 96 11.64 2.05 -0.47
CA MET A 96 11.84 0.99 -1.46
C MET A 96 12.34 -0.30 -0.80
N ASP A 97 11.72 -1.44 -1.12
CA ASP A 97 12.26 -2.77 -0.87
C ASP A 97 12.35 -3.56 -2.19
N GLY A 98 13.55 -3.58 -2.77
CA GLY A 98 13.73 -3.98 -4.16
C GLY A 98 12.94 -3.05 -5.08
N GLU A 99 12.03 -3.61 -5.87
CA GLU A 99 11.15 -2.86 -6.77
C GLU A 99 9.85 -2.39 -6.11
N PHE A 100 9.55 -2.86 -4.89
CA PHE A 100 8.30 -2.49 -4.23
C PHE A 100 8.41 -1.14 -3.51
N ALA A 101 7.47 -0.23 -3.79
CA ALA A 101 7.37 1.08 -3.15
C ALA A 101 6.32 1.10 -2.03
N ALA A 102 6.71 1.46 -0.82
CA ALA A 102 5.81 1.59 0.32
C ALA A 102 5.57 3.06 0.72
N TYR A 103 4.31 3.44 0.82
CA TYR A 103 3.85 4.74 1.34
C TYR A 103 3.10 4.60 2.66
N PHE A 104 2.94 5.71 3.38
CA PHE A 104 2.21 5.76 4.64
C PHE A 104 1.17 6.87 4.58
N ALA A 105 -0.09 6.54 4.81
CA ALA A 105 -1.17 7.52 4.75
C ALA A 105 -1.92 7.58 6.08
N GLU A 106 -1.89 8.74 6.73
CA GLU A 106 -2.73 8.99 7.89
C GLU A 106 -4.17 9.14 7.41
N VAL A 107 -5.08 8.34 7.94
CA VAL A 107 -6.49 8.33 7.57
C VAL A 107 -7.37 8.60 8.78
N ASP A 108 -8.58 9.05 8.51
CA ASP A 108 -9.59 9.23 9.53
C ASP A 108 -10.04 7.85 10.03
N PHE A 109 -10.14 7.72 11.35
CA PHE A 109 -10.53 6.48 11.98
C PHE A 109 -11.93 6.06 11.54
N ALA A 110 -12.07 4.79 11.18
CA ALA A 110 -13.34 4.12 11.01
C ALA A 110 -13.29 2.78 11.76
N PRO A 111 -14.38 2.30 12.37
CA PRO A 111 -14.41 0.93 12.89
C PRO A 111 -14.03 -0.06 11.80
N ALA A 112 -13.13 -1.01 12.07
CA ALA A 112 -12.68 -1.97 11.06
C ALA A 112 -13.86 -2.77 10.46
N GLN A 113 -14.91 -3.01 11.24
CA GLN A 113 -16.15 -3.63 10.77
C GLN A 113 -16.85 -2.82 9.68
N ALA A 114 -16.74 -1.48 9.68
CA ALA A 114 -17.30 -0.64 8.62
C ALA A 114 -16.56 -0.86 7.29
N VAL A 115 -15.24 -1.06 7.33
CA VAL A 115 -14.43 -1.42 6.15
C VAL A 115 -14.80 -2.83 5.68
N THR A 116 -14.82 -3.81 6.58
CA THR A 116 -15.22 -5.20 6.29
C THR A 116 -16.59 -5.28 5.62
N ASN A 117 -17.58 -4.54 6.15
CA ASN A 117 -18.95 -4.57 5.68
C ASN A 117 -19.19 -3.67 4.46
N HIS A 118 -18.21 -2.88 4.02
CA HIS A 118 -18.38 -2.02 2.87
C HIS A 118 -18.65 -2.85 1.62
N THR A 119 -19.68 -2.48 0.87
CA THR A 119 -19.98 -3.08 -0.42
C THR A 119 -18.99 -2.54 -1.45
N PRO A 120 -18.18 -3.40 -2.08
CA PRO A 120 -17.27 -2.96 -3.12
C PRO A 120 -18.02 -2.27 -4.26
N PRO A 121 -17.42 -1.25 -4.89
CA PRO A 121 -18.01 -0.60 -6.06
C PRO A 121 -18.13 -1.58 -7.24
N GLU A 122 -17.22 -2.55 -7.32
CA GLU A 122 -17.20 -3.58 -8.35
C GLU A 122 -16.94 -4.94 -7.70
N ASN A 123 -17.61 -5.98 -8.20
CA ASN A 123 -17.40 -7.35 -7.74
C ASN A 123 -16.25 -8.02 -8.49
N THR A 124 -15.01 -7.60 -8.22
CA THR A 124 -13.80 -8.14 -8.85
C THR A 124 -12.89 -8.82 -7.81
N ASP A 125 -11.95 -9.65 -8.28
CA ASP A 125 -10.94 -10.26 -7.40
C ASP A 125 -10.10 -9.19 -6.68
N ALA A 126 -9.85 -8.04 -7.32
CA ALA A 126 -9.05 -6.96 -6.74
C ALA A 126 -9.68 -6.35 -5.48
N TYR A 127 -11.00 -6.13 -5.49
CA TYR A 127 -11.74 -5.65 -4.32
C TYR A 127 -12.04 -6.73 -3.27
N ASN A 128 -11.86 -8.01 -3.62
CA ASN A 128 -12.15 -9.16 -2.75
C ASN A 128 -10.88 -9.96 -2.38
N GLU A 129 -9.70 -9.38 -2.58
CA GLU A 129 -8.42 -9.99 -2.22
C GLU A 129 -8.21 -10.04 -0.70
N ARG A 130 -8.94 -9.19 0.05
CA ARG A 130 -8.94 -9.11 1.51
C ARG A 130 -10.31 -9.46 2.11
N SER A 131 -10.34 -10.22 3.20
CA SER A 131 -11.60 -10.69 3.84
C SER A 131 -11.99 -9.92 5.08
N THR A 132 -11.04 -9.73 5.99
CA THR A 132 -11.27 -9.26 7.35
C THR A 132 -10.23 -8.21 7.69
N PHE A 133 -10.65 -7.18 8.41
CA PHE A 133 -9.84 -5.99 8.70
C PHE A 133 -9.72 -5.78 10.19
N ALA A 134 -8.57 -5.27 10.64
CA ALA A 134 -8.32 -4.91 12.02
C ALA A 134 -7.36 -3.72 12.11
N TRP A 135 -7.58 -2.90 13.15
CA TRP A 135 -6.61 -1.88 13.56
C TRP A 135 -5.63 -2.50 14.55
N ILE A 136 -4.40 -2.74 14.11
CA ILE A 136 -3.36 -3.37 14.91
C ILE A 136 -2.41 -2.29 15.41
N PRO A 137 -2.16 -2.18 16.74
CA PRO A 137 -1.25 -1.18 17.26
C PRO A 137 0.18 -1.47 16.82
N TYR A 138 0.89 -0.44 16.39
CA TYR A 138 2.28 -0.54 15.94
C TYR A 138 3.18 -1.08 17.03
N SER A 139 2.91 -0.78 18.30
CA SER A 139 3.65 -1.36 19.44
C SER A 139 3.62 -2.89 19.50
N SER A 140 2.57 -3.55 18.98
CA SER A 140 2.54 -5.02 18.89
C SER A 140 3.35 -5.56 17.71
N LEU A 141 3.53 -4.75 16.66
CA LEU A 141 4.37 -5.07 15.49
C LEU A 141 5.85 -4.79 15.74
N ALA A 142 6.16 -3.70 16.43
CA ALA A 142 7.50 -3.12 16.57
C ALA A 142 8.58 -4.09 17.09
N PRO A 143 8.30 -5.03 18.03
CA PRO A 143 9.27 -6.03 18.45
C PRO A 143 9.76 -6.94 17.32
N HIS A 144 8.92 -7.20 16.32
CA HIS A 144 9.28 -8.02 15.16
C HIS A 144 10.19 -7.30 14.16
N LEU A 145 10.30 -5.98 14.25
CA LEU A 145 11.08 -5.12 13.33
C LEU A 145 12.48 -4.77 13.86
N GLN A 146 12.85 -5.31 15.03
CA GLN A 146 14.14 -5.05 15.68
C GLN A 146 15.32 -5.75 14.99
N SER A 147 15.04 -6.83 14.25
CA SER A 147 16.02 -7.59 13.49
C SER A 147 15.53 -7.80 12.06
N ASP A 148 16.41 -8.33 11.21
CA ASP A 148 16.02 -8.69 9.85
C ASP A 148 14.98 -9.81 9.87
N ILE A 149 14.12 -9.80 8.84
CA ILE A 149 13.00 -10.72 8.73
C ILE A 149 13.49 -12.06 8.18
N GLU A 150 13.44 -13.08 9.03
CA GLU A 150 14.01 -14.41 8.77
C GLU A 150 13.13 -15.22 7.83
N ARG A 151 13.76 -15.89 6.86
CA ARG A 151 13.06 -16.84 5.99
C ARG A 151 12.67 -18.08 6.78
N GLY A 152 11.37 -18.37 6.84
CA GLY A 152 10.83 -19.58 7.50
C GLY A 152 10.30 -19.34 8.92
N LYS A 153 10.47 -18.14 9.47
CA LYS A 153 9.87 -17.74 10.74
C LYS A 153 8.45 -17.20 10.53
N THR A 154 7.53 -17.65 11.39
CA THR A 154 6.19 -17.08 11.48
C THR A 154 6.20 -15.95 12.51
N TYR A 155 5.57 -14.83 12.14
CA TYR A 155 5.49 -13.63 12.96
C TYR A 155 4.04 -13.47 13.41
N GLU A 156 3.72 -14.01 14.59
CA GLU A 156 2.36 -14.02 15.12
C GLU A 156 1.88 -12.61 15.49
N ILE A 157 0.58 -12.41 15.33
CA ILE A 157 -0.18 -11.26 15.79
C ILE A 157 -0.76 -11.63 17.15
N ASP A 158 -0.75 -10.71 18.10
CA ASP A 158 -1.45 -10.92 19.36
C ASP A 158 -2.95 -11.22 19.05
N PRO A 159 -3.46 -12.40 19.47
CA PRO A 159 -4.84 -12.79 19.22
C PRO A 159 -5.89 -11.78 19.71
N ALA A 160 -5.55 -10.93 20.69
CA ALA A 160 -6.42 -9.86 21.17
C ALA A 160 -6.78 -8.83 20.07
N TYR A 161 -5.99 -8.72 19.01
CA TYR A 161 -6.23 -7.80 17.89
C TYR A 161 -6.88 -8.47 16.67
N LEU A 162 -7.05 -9.79 16.69
CA LEU A 162 -7.63 -10.52 15.57
C LEU A 162 -9.15 -10.67 15.74
N PRO A 163 -9.96 -10.38 14.70
CA PRO A 163 -11.38 -10.62 14.76
C PRO A 163 -11.67 -12.12 14.87
N GLN A 164 -12.78 -12.46 15.53
CA GLN A 164 -13.22 -13.85 15.65
C GLN A 164 -13.40 -14.47 14.25
N GLY A 165 -12.88 -15.69 14.07
CA GLY A 165 -12.95 -16.40 12.80
C GLY A 165 -11.84 -16.07 11.80
N SER A 166 -10.83 -15.29 12.20
CA SER A 166 -9.58 -15.14 11.44
C SER A 166 -8.98 -16.53 11.16
N ARG A 167 -8.62 -16.77 9.89
CA ARG A 167 -8.02 -18.02 9.41
C ARG A 167 -6.50 -18.02 9.56
N ALA A 168 -5.87 -16.84 9.52
CA ALA A 168 -4.45 -16.65 9.74
C ALA A 168 -4.21 -15.84 11.02
N THR A 169 -3.11 -16.16 11.71
CA THR A 169 -2.72 -15.52 12.97
C THR A 169 -1.41 -14.74 12.85
N HIS A 170 -0.83 -14.67 11.65
CA HIS A 170 0.50 -14.11 11.42
C HIS A 170 0.51 -12.95 10.44
N TYR A 171 1.53 -12.10 10.57
CA TYR A 171 1.86 -11.08 9.59
C TYR A 171 2.41 -11.71 8.31
N TRP A 172 2.10 -11.11 7.16
CA TRP A 172 2.73 -11.46 5.91
C TRP A 172 4.20 -11.07 5.94
N ARG A 173 5.08 -12.05 5.85
CA ARG A 173 6.54 -11.85 5.92
C ARG A 173 7.08 -10.84 4.92
N ALA A 174 6.55 -10.81 3.69
CA ALA A 174 6.99 -9.85 2.67
C ALA A 174 6.66 -8.41 3.09
N TRP A 175 5.41 -8.17 3.52
CA TRP A 175 5.00 -6.87 4.04
C TRP A 175 5.78 -6.48 5.31
N LEU A 176 6.07 -7.43 6.20
CA LEU A 176 6.89 -7.18 7.39
C LEU A 176 8.32 -6.76 7.02
N SER A 177 8.87 -7.30 5.93
CA SER A 177 10.18 -6.90 5.39
C SER A 177 10.14 -5.45 4.90
N ASN A 178 9.07 -5.03 4.22
CA ASN A 178 8.87 -3.63 3.82
C ASN A 178 8.82 -2.69 5.04
N MET A 179 8.07 -3.07 6.08
CA MET A 179 8.03 -2.30 7.34
C MET A 179 9.39 -2.21 8.02
N ARG A 180 10.18 -3.29 8.00
CA ARG A 180 11.55 -3.31 8.50
C ARG A 180 12.44 -2.33 7.73
N LYS A 181 12.32 -2.24 6.40
CA LYS A 181 13.05 -1.22 5.60
C LYS A 181 12.71 0.19 6.05
N ALA A 182 11.43 0.48 6.33
CA ALA A 182 11.01 1.80 6.78
C ALA A 182 11.60 2.15 8.17
N VAL A 183 11.67 1.16 9.08
CA VAL A 183 12.34 1.32 10.38
C VAL A 183 13.84 1.61 10.21
N VAL A 184 14.55 0.82 9.39
CA VAL A 184 16.00 1.03 9.14
C VAL A 184 16.28 2.39 8.52
N ALA A 185 15.43 2.81 7.58
CA ALA A 185 15.56 4.08 6.89
C ALA A 185 15.06 5.28 7.71
N ASN A 186 14.60 5.08 8.95
CA ASN A 186 13.97 6.11 9.78
C ASN A 186 12.89 6.90 9.01
N SER A 187 12.07 6.17 8.25
CA SER A 187 11.10 6.73 7.30
C SER A 187 9.65 6.48 7.71
N LEU A 188 9.41 6.00 8.93
CA LEU A 188 8.07 5.98 9.50
C LEU A 188 7.64 7.42 9.84
N PRO A 189 6.41 7.84 9.52
CA PRO A 189 5.95 9.23 9.72
C PRO A 189 5.50 9.54 11.17
N TRP A 190 5.97 8.76 12.14
CA TRP A 190 5.65 8.90 13.56
C TRP A 190 6.87 8.70 14.45
#